data_AF-A0A7C4RYU7-F1
#
_entry.id   AF-A0A7C4RYU7-F1
#
_cell.length_a   1.000
_cell.length_b   1.000
_cell.length_c   1.000
_cell.angle_alpha   90.00
_cell.angle_beta   90.00
_cell.angle_gamma   90.00
#
_symmetry.space_group_name_H-M   'P 1'
#
loop_
_entity.id
_entity.type
_entity.pdbx_description
1 polymer ?
#
loop_
_entity_poly.entity_id
_entity_poly.type
_entity_poly.pdbx_seq_one_letter_code
_entity_poly.pdbx_strand_id
1 'polypeptide(L)'
;MRRGMAKGKLLVVTLMIFFLYNVRLAFTEEIPQISVDPLSVSIYVNQTFSVNITIKNVVDLNALDIKLRYDTNVLDALHIIVFPPWPANHTSINDAEGCVWMNSTLTSPNGLSGNITIAQVTFKGISQGTSILSLAETMMLTSSGEVIAFIRKDGKVNVSIYMIKVPYDYPTIQEAINAAKSGDTVFVYQGTYYERIVVNKTIRIQAENLNTIIDGGNGDCAINITAPNVILINFTIRNSTIGLNIVSDGNLVQGNIFTNHEIGVKIVQTNNNKIFNNTITHCETALFISHSTYIHVMSNIASLNNYGIIIEDAHFSIVENNKVLDNTYGIQIKNSTNDKITRNKLLNNQNGLILINATNNWILRNNFASILLQLSLKDSTSNTWDNGVEGNYWSDYYGKDLNGDGIGDTDLPHHNVDSFPLIHPYISGDINHDRSVDSSDLGMLGLSWGTTPLMDVGWNPACDLNEDDVVDSTDLGVMGINWGVSV
;
A
#
# COMPACT_ATOMS: atom_id res chain seq x y z
N MET A 1 23.32 -74.43 -60.83
CA MET A 1 22.77 -73.97 -59.53
C MET A 1 22.91 -72.45 -59.29
N ARG A 2 22.84 -71.58 -60.31
CA ARG A 2 22.89 -70.11 -60.13
C ARG A 2 21.77 -69.45 -60.93
N ARG A 3 20.52 -69.55 -60.47
CA ARG A 3 19.39 -68.73 -60.96
C ARG A 3 18.27 -68.49 -59.93
N GLY A 4 18.37 -69.01 -58.70
CA GLY A 4 17.34 -68.88 -57.66
C GLY A 4 17.51 -67.74 -56.65
N MET A 5 18.69 -67.12 -56.53
CA MET A 5 18.97 -66.19 -55.42
C MET A 5 18.64 -64.71 -55.69
N ALA A 6 18.44 -64.29 -56.94
CA ALA A 6 18.18 -62.88 -57.28
C ALA A 6 16.69 -62.48 -57.14
N LYS A 7 15.75 -63.40 -57.40
CA LYS A 7 14.31 -63.13 -57.25
C LYS A 7 13.86 -63.04 -55.79
N GLY A 8 14.48 -63.80 -54.88
CA GLY A 8 14.18 -63.76 -53.44
C GLY A 8 14.63 -62.48 -52.75
N LYS A 9 15.80 -61.93 -53.12
CA LYS A 9 16.30 -60.66 -52.53
C LYS A 9 15.52 -59.44 -53.02
N LEU A 10 15.07 -59.41 -54.27
CA LEU A 10 14.26 -58.30 -54.79
C LEU A 10 12.86 -58.30 -54.15
N LEU A 11 12.21 -59.46 -54.02
CA LEU A 11 10.89 -59.59 -53.41
C LEU A 11 10.90 -59.16 -51.92
N VAL A 12 11.94 -59.51 -51.17
CA VAL A 12 12.10 -59.12 -49.75
C VAL A 12 12.33 -57.61 -49.61
N VAL A 13 13.10 -56.98 -50.50
CA VAL A 13 13.30 -55.52 -50.48
C VAL A 13 12.03 -54.78 -50.88
N THR A 14 11.25 -55.27 -51.86
CA THR A 14 9.96 -54.65 -52.24
C THR A 14 8.92 -54.82 -51.13
N LEU A 15 8.85 -55.98 -50.47
CA LEU A 15 7.99 -56.20 -49.29
C LEU A 15 8.41 -55.35 -48.08
N MET A 16 9.71 -55.16 -47.83
CA MET A 16 10.20 -54.27 -46.77
C MET A 16 9.90 -52.80 -47.06
N ILE A 17 10.05 -52.35 -48.31
CA ILE A 17 9.69 -50.98 -48.71
C ILE A 17 8.17 -50.80 -48.64
N PHE A 18 7.37 -51.77 -49.08
CA PHE A 18 5.91 -51.73 -48.96
C PHE A 18 5.47 -51.77 -47.48
N PHE A 19 6.14 -52.54 -46.63
CA PHE A 19 5.87 -52.59 -45.18
C PHE A 19 6.32 -51.31 -44.48
N LEU A 20 7.48 -50.74 -44.83
CA LEU A 20 7.93 -49.44 -44.30
C LEU A 20 7.09 -48.27 -44.82
N TYR A 21 6.57 -48.34 -46.05
CA TYR A 21 5.65 -47.35 -46.62
C TYR A 21 4.24 -47.48 -46.01
N ASN A 22 3.75 -48.70 -45.77
CA ASN A 22 2.47 -48.93 -45.08
C ASN A 22 2.56 -48.67 -43.55
N VAL A 23 3.72 -48.87 -42.92
CA VAL A 23 3.96 -48.48 -41.52
C VAL A 23 4.13 -46.97 -41.39
N ARG A 24 4.59 -46.25 -42.43
CA ARG A 24 4.54 -44.77 -42.49
C ARG A 24 3.15 -44.21 -42.81
N LEU A 25 2.27 -45.02 -43.44
CA LEU A 25 0.88 -44.67 -43.72
C LEU A 25 -0.09 -45.04 -42.59
N ALA A 26 0.37 -45.81 -41.60
CA ALA A 26 -0.33 -46.00 -40.34
C ALA A 26 0.17 -44.96 -39.32
N PHE A 27 -0.68 -43.95 -39.06
CA PHE A 27 -0.55 -42.91 -38.03
C PHE A 27 0.42 -41.75 -38.32
N THR A 28 -0.03 -40.82 -39.17
CA THR A 28 0.09 -39.38 -38.86
C THR A 28 -1.28 -38.84 -38.48
N GLU A 29 -1.98 -39.50 -37.56
CA GLU A 29 -3.10 -38.84 -36.89
C GLU A 29 -2.48 -37.85 -35.91
N GLU A 30 -2.64 -36.55 -36.19
CA GLU A 30 -2.22 -35.52 -35.25
C GLU A 30 -3.01 -35.72 -33.96
N ILE A 31 -2.31 -35.91 -32.83
CA ILE A 31 -2.94 -36.11 -31.52
C ILE A 31 -3.88 -34.94 -31.24
N PRO A 32 -5.14 -35.18 -30.85
CA PRO A 32 -6.08 -34.11 -30.53
C PRO A 32 -5.50 -33.12 -29.52
N GLN A 33 -5.79 -31.84 -29.68
CA GLN A 33 -5.28 -30.79 -28.79
C GLN A 33 -6.42 -29.93 -28.27
N ILE A 34 -6.59 -29.85 -26.95
CA ILE A 34 -7.45 -28.84 -26.34
C ILE A 34 -6.61 -27.64 -25.90
N SER A 35 -7.08 -26.44 -26.21
CA SER A 35 -6.37 -25.21 -25.92
C SER A 35 -7.28 -24.05 -25.53
N VAL A 36 -6.77 -23.19 -24.66
CA VAL A 36 -7.27 -21.82 -24.48
C VAL A 36 -6.72 -20.93 -25.60
N ASP A 37 -7.57 -20.14 -26.24
CA ASP A 37 -7.20 -19.26 -27.35
C ASP A 37 -7.73 -17.82 -27.12
N PRO A 38 -6.86 -16.79 -27.09
CA PRO A 38 -5.40 -16.87 -27.19
C PRO A 38 -4.75 -17.54 -25.98
N LEU A 39 -3.60 -18.20 -26.19
CA LEU A 39 -2.83 -18.87 -25.12
C LEU A 39 -2.25 -17.91 -24.08
N SER A 40 -2.11 -16.62 -24.43
CA SER A 40 -1.65 -15.60 -23.50
C SER A 40 -2.42 -14.30 -23.72
N VAL A 41 -2.89 -13.72 -22.63
CA VAL A 41 -3.57 -12.41 -22.60
C VAL A 41 -2.86 -11.51 -21.60
N SER A 42 -2.69 -10.22 -21.94
CA SER A 42 -2.29 -9.19 -20.99
C SER A 42 -3.35 -8.10 -20.96
N ILE A 43 -3.88 -7.81 -19.78
CA ILE A 43 -4.91 -6.79 -19.55
C ILE A 43 -4.54 -5.90 -18.36
N TYR A 44 -5.28 -4.80 -18.19
CA TYR A 44 -5.24 -4.01 -16.97
C TYR A 44 -6.37 -4.38 -16.00
N VAL A 45 -6.20 -4.06 -14.71
CA VAL A 45 -7.26 -4.17 -13.71
C VAL A 45 -8.53 -3.44 -14.21
N ASN A 46 -9.69 -4.03 -13.95
CA ASN A 46 -11.01 -3.65 -14.44
C ASN A 46 -11.29 -3.82 -15.95
N GLN A 47 -10.31 -4.24 -16.76
CA GLN A 47 -10.59 -4.61 -18.14
C GLN A 47 -11.18 -6.01 -18.24
N THR A 48 -12.07 -6.18 -19.21
CA THR A 48 -12.62 -7.48 -19.59
C THR A 48 -11.93 -8.03 -20.83
N PHE A 49 -11.86 -9.35 -20.92
CA PHE A 49 -11.37 -10.06 -22.11
C PHE A 49 -12.11 -11.39 -22.24
N SER A 50 -12.05 -11.98 -23.42
CA SER A 50 -12.63 -13.30 -23.66
C SER A 50 -11.58 -14.25 -24.20
N VAL A 51 -11.68 -15.52 -23.81
CA VAL A 51 -10.90 -16.62 -24.36
C VAL A 51 -11.85 -17.69 -24.91
N ASN A 52 -11.42 -18.33 -25.97
CA ASN A 52 -12.11 -19.47 -26.55
C ASN A 52 -11.49 -20.77 -26.04
N ILE A 53 -12.31 -21.77 -25.79
CA ILE A 53 -11.87 -23.16 -25.59
C ILE A 53 -12.00 -23.87 -26.94
N THR A 54 -10.88 -24.34 -27.47
CA THR A 54 -10.79 -24.94 -28.80
C THR A 54 -10.22 -26.34 -28.72
N ILE A 55 -10.70 -27.24 -29.58
CA ILE A 55 -10.16 -28.58 -29.75
C ILE A 55 -9.74 -28.72 -31.22
N LYS A 56 -8.51 -29.18 -31.47
CA LYS A 56 -7.97 -29.44 -32.82
C LYS A 56 -7.76 -30.93 -33.04
N ASN A 57 -7.91 -31.35 -34.29
CA ASN A 57 -7.64 -32.72 -34.76
C ASN A 57 -8.37 -33.80 -33.97
N VAL A 58 -9.55 -33.50 -33.43
CA VAL A 58 -10.32 -34.52 -32.71
C VAL A 58 -11.00 -35.45 -33.71
N VAL A 59 -11.15 -36.70 -33.32
CA VAL A 59 -11.91 -37.69 -34.07
C VAL A 59 -13.02 -38.21 -33.17
N ASP A 60 -14.24 -38.23 -33.69
CA ASP A 60 -15.44 -38.78 -33.06
C ASP A 60 -15.79 -38.23 -31.65
N LEU A 61 -15.53 -36.94 -31.37
CA LEU A 61 -15.87 -36.32 -30.08
C LEU A 61 -17.39 -36.31 -29.85
N ASN A 62 -17.87 -37.00 -28.81
CA ASN A 62 -19.29 -37.08 -28.47
C ASN A 62 -19.62 -36.48 -27.08
N ALA A 63 -18.77 -36.68 -26.08
CA ALA A 63 -18.99 -36.11 -24.74
C ALA A 63 -17.74 -35.40 -24.21
N LEU A 64 -17.97 -34.36 -23.41
CA LEU A 64 -16.93 -33.57 -22.76
C LEU A 64 -17.31 -33.24 -21.32
N ASP A 65 -16.30 -33.18 -20.48
CA ASP A 65 -16.34 -32.63 -19.13
C ASP A 65 -15.10 -31.75 -18.96
N ILE A 66 -15.30 -30.43 -18.93
CA ILE A 66 -14.24 -29.42 -18.92
C ILE A 66 -14.43 -28.53 -17.71
N LYS A 67 -13.44 -28.48 -16.83
CA LYS A 67 -13.32 -27.45 -15.79
C LYS A 67 -12.12 -26.56 -16.11
N LEU A 68 -12.41 -25.31 -16.47
CA LEU A 68 -11.40 -24.28 -16.64
C LEU A 68 -11.15 -23.60 -15.30
N ARG A 69 -9.99 -23.87 -14.70
CA ARG A 69 -9.59 -23.27 -13.41
C ARG A 69 -8.87 -21.94 -13.60
N TYR A 70 -9.04 -21.01 -12.66
CA TYR A 70 -8.36 -19.71 -12.60
C TYR A 70 -8.12 -19.26 -11.15
N ASP A 71 -7.18 -18.34 -10.95
CA ASP A 71 -6.96 -17.67 -9.66
C ASP A 71 -8.00 -16.57 -9.40
N THR A 72 -8.82 -16.77 -8.37
CA THR A 72 -9.92 -15.89 -7.95
C THR A 72 -9.43 -14.62 -7.26
N ASN A 73 -8.15 -14.55 -6.90
CA ASN A 73 -7.56 -13.29 -6.42
C ASN A 73 -7.24 -12.36 -7.59
N VAL A 74 -7.08 -12.88 -8.80
CA VAL A 74 -6.59 -12.12 -9.98
C VAL A 74 -7.70 -11.88 -10.99
N LEU A 75 -8.55 -12.88 -11.23
CA LEU A 75 -9.62 -12.85 -12.23
C LEU A 75 -10.98 -13.16 -11.63
N ASP A 76 -11.99 -12.57 -12.25
CA ASP A 76 -13.40 -12.86 -12.03
C ASP A 76 -14.03 -13.35 -13.35
N ALA A 77 -14.75 -14.47 -13.33
CA ALA A 77 -15.36 -15.04 -14.52
C ALA A 77 -16.80 -14.50 -14.65
N LEU A 78 -17.07 -13.73 -15.70
CA LEU A 78 -18.35 -13.04 -15.84
C LEU A 78 -19.39 -13.90 -16.54
N HIS A 79 -19.02 -14.45 -17.70
CA HIS A 79 -19.97 -15.14 -18.59
C HIS A 79 -19.28 -16.26 -19.37
N ILE A 80 -20.05 -17.30 -19.70
CA ILE A 80 -19.66 -18.37 -20.62
C ILE A 80 -20.73 -18.53 -21.70
N ILE A 81 -20.29 -18.63 -22.95
CA ILE A 81 -21.11 -18.89 -24.12
C ILE A 81 -20.67 -20.22 -24.71
N VAL A 82 -21.60 -21.17 -24.80
CA VAL A 82 -21.37 -22.48 -25.41
C VAL A 82 -21.79 -22.43 -26.87
N PHE A 83 -20.93 -22.87 -27.79
CA PHE A 83 -21.24 -22.85 -29.22
C PHE A 83 -21.96 -24.13 -29.66
N PRO A 84 -22.91 -24.04 -30.63
CA PRO A 84 -23.53 -25.22 -31.23
C PRO A 84 -22.49 -26.19 -31.83
N PRO A 85 -22.75 -27.50 -31.90
CA PRO A 85 -24.01 -28.18 -31.57
C PRO A 85 -24.11 -28.65 -30.10
N TRP A 86 -23.22 -28.19 -29.22
CA TRP A 86 -23.19 -28.61 -27.82
C TRP A 86 -24.40 -28.06 -27.05
N PRO A 87 -25.23 -28.92 -26.43
CA PRO A 87 -26.29 -28.44 -25.56
C PRO A 87 -25.69 -27.84 -24.29
N ALA A 88 -26.22 -26.68 -23.85
CA ALA A 88 -25.73 -25.94 -22.67
C ALA A 88 -26.16 -26.56 -21.32
N ASN A 89 -26.54 -27.84 -21.31
CA ASN A 89 -27.29 -28.50 -20.24
C ASN A 89 -26.63 -28.45 -18.86
N HIS A 90 -25.29 -28.38 -18.80
CA HIS A 90 -24.53 -28.22 -17.56
C HIS A 90 -23.36 -27.26 -17.75
N THR A 91 -23.66 -25.95 -17.74
CA THR A 91 -22.65 -24.90 -17.80
C THR A 91 -22.81 -23.98 -16.58
N SER A 92 -21.76 -23.82 -15.77
CA SER A 92 -21.80 -22.95 -14.59
C SER A 92 -20.45 -22.27 -14.34
N ILE A 93 -20.51 -21.14 -13.63
CA ILE A 93 -19.35 -20.45 -13.08
C ILE A 93 -19.43 -20.59 -11.56
N ASN A 94 -18.34 -21.03 -10.94
CA ASN A 94 -18.18 -21.10 -9.48
C ASN A 94 -16.96 -20.27 -9.08
N ASP A 95 -17.19 -19.00 -8.78
CA ASP A 95 -16.15 -18.07 -8.38
C ASP A 95 -15.55 -18.38 -7.01
N ALA A 96 -16.26 -19.09 -6.13
CA ALA A 96 -15.69 -19.51 -4.83
C ALA A 96 -14.56 -20.53 -5.00
N GLU A 97 -14.60 -21.31 -6.09
CA GLU A 97 -13.59 -22.35 -6.39
C GLU A 97 -12.72 -22.01 -7.61
N GLY A 98 -12.90 -20.83 -8.21
CA GLY A 98 -12.17 -20.41 -9.41
C GLY A 98 -12.35 -21.36 -10.58
N CYS A 99 -13.60 -21.71 -10.91
CA CYS A 99 -13.89 -22.72 -11.91
C CYS A 99 -15.04 -22.31 -12.85
N VAL A 100 -14.80 -22.42 -14.14
CA VAL A 100 -15.86 -22.46 -15.16
C VAL A 100 -16.05 -23.90 -15.60
N TRP A 101 -17.22 -24.47 -15.31
CA TRP A 101 -17.53 -25.87 -15.58
C TRP A 101 -18.46 -26.01 -16.77
N MET A 102 -18.12 -26.93 -17.66
CA MET A 102 -18.92 -27.34 -18.79
C MET A 102 -18.95 -28.87 -18.86
N ASN A 103 -20.15 -29.44 -18.83
CA ASN A 103 -20.38 -30.85 -19.10
C ASN A 103 -21.45 -30.99 -20.18
N SER A 104 -21.14 -31.70 -21.26
CA SER A 104 -22.04 -31.81 -22.40
C SER A 104 -21.83 -33.10 -23.18
N THR A 105 -22.90 -33.62 -23.76
CA THR A 105 -22.91 -34.79 -24.66
C THR A 105 -23.75 -34.45 -25.88
N LEU A 106 -23.30 -34.81 -27.08
CA LEU A 106 -24.06 -34.56 -28.29
C LEU A 106 -25.32 -35.41 -28.33
N THR A 107 -26.36 -34.86 -28.95
CA THR A 107 -27.61 -35.58 -29.23
C THR A 107 -27.53 -36.38 -30.54
N SER A 108 -26.48 -36.17 -31.34
CA SER A 108 -26.20 -36.88 -32.59
C SER A 108 -25.60 -38.27 -32.30
N PRO A 109 -25.98 -39.31 -33.06
CA PRO A 109 -25.36 -40.63 -32.93
C PRO A 109 -23.90 -40.68 -33.40
N ASN A 110 -23.48 -39.72 -34.24
CA ASN A 110 -22.10 -39.60 -34.70
C ASN A 110 -21.38 -38.48 -33.96
N GLY A 111 -20.17 -38.73 -33.48
CA GLY A 111 -19.31 -37.72 -32.89
C GLY A 111 -18.74 -36.74 -33.93
N LEU A 112 -18.25 -35.60 -33.44
CA LEU A 112 -17.65 -34.56 -34.27
C LEU A 112 -16.16 -34.81 -34.50
N SER A 113 -15.69 -34.51 -35.70
CA SER A 113 -14.27 -34.61 -36.05
C SER A 113 -13.75 -33.30 -36.63
N GLY A 114 -12.46 -33.02 -36.44
CA GLY A 114 -11.78 -31.83 -36.95
C GLY A 114 -11.46 -30.80 -35.87
N ASN A 115 -11.53 -29.52 -36.25
CA ASN A 115 -11.23 -28.39 -35.37
C ASN A 115 -12.54 -27.74 -34.92
N ILE A 116 -12.73 -27.61 -33.60
CA ILE A 116 -14.00 -27.21 -33.00
C ILE A 116 -13.73 -26.15 -31.94
N THR A 117 -14.47 -25.04 -31.97
CA THR A 117 -14.54 -24.10 -30.85
C THR A 117 -15.74 -24.47 -29.99
N ILE A 118 -15.50 -24.76 -28.72
CA ILE A 118 -16.50 -25.32 -27.80
C ILE A 118 -17.23 -24.21 -27.05
N ALA A 119 -16.46 -23.28 -26.50
CA ALA A 119 -17.00 -22.22 -25.66
C ALA A 119 -16.17 -20.95 -25.79
N GLN A 120 -16.77 -19.84 -25.38
CA GLN A 120 -16.07 -18.61 -25.07
C GLN A 120 -16.35 -18.24 -23.61
N VAL A 121 -15.32 -17.91 -22.86
CA VAL A 121 -15.41 -17.45 -21.47
C VAL A 121 -14.91 -16.02 -21.39
N THR A 122 -15.69 -15.15 -20.76
CA THR A 122 -15.36 -13.74 -20.54
C THR A 122 -14.95 -13.55 -19.08
N PHE A 123 -13.79 -12.95 -18.87
CA PHE A 123 -13.20 -12.65 -17.57
C PHE A 123 -13.04 -11.14 -17.39
N LYS A 124 -12.90 -10.72 -16.12
CA LYS A 124 -12.47 -9.38 -15.70
C LYS A 124 -11.21 -9.50 -14.84
N GLY A 125 -10.22 -8.64 -15.08
CA GLY A 125 -9.08 -8.51 -14.16
C GLY A 125 -9.49 -7.75 -12.90
N ILE A 126 -9.30 -8.33 -11.72
CA ILE A 126 -9.70 -7.71 -10.44
C ILE A 126 -8.52 -7.27 -9.58
N SER A 127 -7.36 -7.91 -9.72
CA SER A 127 -6.13 -7.48 -9.04
C SER A 127 -4.90 -7.73 -9.90
N GLN A 128 -3.79 -7.07 -9.59
CA GLN A 128 -2.53 -7.29 -10.28
C GLN A 128 -2.01 -8.69 -9.99
N GLY A 129 -1.66 -9.44 -11.03
CA GLY A 129 -1.13 -10.79 -10.87
C GLY A 129 -1.12 -11.59 -12.15
N THR A 130 -0.84 -12.88 -12.02
CA THR A 130 -0.87 -13.83 -13.12
C THR A 130 -1.82 -14.96 -12.75
N SER A 131 -2.76 -15.27 -13.64
CA SER A 131 -3.66 -16.42 -13.51
C SER A 131 -3.40 -17.40 -14.65
N ILE A 132 -3.24 -18.68 -14.32
CA ILE A 132 -3.20 -19.76 -15.30
C ILE A 132 -4.62 -20.25 -15.52
N LEU A 133 -5.08 -20.22 -16.76
CA LEU A 133 -6.35 -20.78 -17.20
C LEU A 133 -6.15 -22.26 -17.50
N SER A 134 -6.29 -23.09 -16.46
CA SER A 134 -5.92 -24.50 -16.49
C SER A 134 -7.04 -25.40 -16.98
N LEU A 135 -6.72 -26.27 -17.93
CA LEU A 135 -7.60 -27.32 -18.47
C LEU A 135 -7.27 -28.70 -17.88
N ALA A 136 -6.64 -28.75 -16.71
CA ALA A 136 -6.15 -30.00 -16.11
C ALA A 136 -7.28 -31.02 -15.86
N GLU A 137 -8.45 -30.54 -15.45
CA GLU A 137 -9.67 -31.33 -15.22
C GLU A 137 -10.53 -31.37 -16.50
N THR A 138 -9.99 -32.00 -17.55
CA THR A 138 -10.70 -32.22 -18.82
C THR A 138 -10.82 -33.71 -19.13
N MET A 139 -12.01 -34.14 -19.55
CA MET A 139 -12.27 -35.46 -20.13
C MET A 139 -13.02 -35.31 -21.45
N MET A 140 -12.66 -36.15 -22.43
CA MET A 140 -13.31 -36.22 -23.74
C MET A 140 -13.58 -37.68 -24.09
N LEU A 141 -14.78 -37.98 -24.58
CA LEU A 141 -15.20 -39.33 -24.93
C LEU A 141 -15.68 -39.42 -26.39
N THR A 142 -15.43 -40.57 -27.01
CA THR A 142 -15.94 -40.92 -28.34
C THR A 142 -17.43 -41.24 -28.33
N SER A 143 -18.03 -41.45 -29.51
CA SER A 143 -19.42 -41.91 -29.61
C SER A 143 -19.65 -43.30 -29.00
N SER A 144 -18.61 -44.13 -28.95
CA SER A 144 -18.60 -45.44 -28.29
C SER A 144 -18.33 -45.39 -26.77
N GLY A 145 -18.05 -44.21 -26.21
CA GLY A 145 -17.75 -44.02 -24.79
C GLY A 145 -16.29 -44.27 -24.41
N GLU A 146 -15.37 -44.34 -25.38
CA GLU A 146 -13.93 -44.49 -25.15
C GLU A 146 -13.28 -43.14 -24.84
N VAL A 147 -12.24 -43.12 -24.00
CA VAL A 147 -11.51 -41.89 -23.67
C VAL A 147 -10.65 -41.45 -24.84
N ILE A 148 -10.82 -40.20 -25.27
CA ILE A 148 -9.96 -39.55 -26.26
C ILE A 148 -8.70 -39.07 -25.53
N ALA A 149 -7.53 -39.51 -25.97
CA ALA A 149 -6.25 -38.96 -25.51
C ALA A 149 -5.94 -37.64 -26.22
N PHE A 150 -5.42 -36.65 -25.51
CA PHE A 150 -5.16 -35.31 -26.05
C PHE A 150 -3.98 -34.61 -25.38
N ILE A 151 -3.47 -33.59 -26.06
CA ILE A 151 -2.50 -32.64 -25.51
C ILE A 151 -3.25 -31.41 -24.99
N ARG A 152 -2.92 -30.98 -23.78
CA ARG A 152 -3.46 -29.76 -23.16
C ARG A 152 -2.55 -28.56 -23.44
N LYS A 153 -3.16 -27.41 -23.71
CA LYS A 153 -2.48 -26.12 -23.74
C LYS A 153 -3.27 -25.10 -22.92
N ASP A 154 -2.83 -24.94 -21.68
CA ASP A 154 -3.42 -23.99 -20.74
C ASP A 154 -3.17 -22.54 -21.19
N GLY A 155 -4.06 -21.64 -20.80
CA GLY A 155 -3.91 -20.21 -21.03
C GLY A 155 -3.14 -19.53 -19.91
N LYS A 156 -2.54 -18.37 -20.19
CA LYS A 156 -1.93 -17.49 -19.19
C LYS A 156 -2.49 -16.09 -19.31
N VAL A 157 -2.89 -15.50 -18.19
CA VAL A 157 -3.39 -14.13 -18.14
C VAL A 157 -2.53 -13.33 -17.19
N ASN A 158 -1.99 -12.22 -17.66
CA ASN A 158 -1.28 -11.24 -16.82
C ASN A 158 -2.17 -10.00 -16.66
N VAL A 159 -2.48 -9.64 -15.42
CA VAL A 159 -3.24 -8.44 -15.09
C VAL A 159 -2.27 -7.44 -14.47
N SER A 160 -2.19 -6.24 -15.04
CA SER A 160 -1.34 -5.14 -14.56
C SER A 160 -2.18 -3.95 -14.11
N ILE A 161 -1.62 -3.06 -13.30
CA ILE A 161 -2.26 -1.77 -13.02
C ILE A 161 -1.98 -0.82 -14.18
N TYR A 162 -3.01 -0.11 -14.66
CA TYR A 162 -2.80 0.95 -15.64
C TYR A 162 -2.18 2.17 -14.95
N MET A 163 -1.05 2.64 -15.46
CA MET A 163 -0.36 3.82 -14.96
C MET A 163 -0.08 4.77 -16.11
N ILE A 164 -0.39 6.06 -15.91
CA ILE A 164 0.02 7.13 -16.82
C ILE A 164 1.46 7.49 -16.46
N LYS A 165 2.37 7.36 -17.42
CA LYS A 165 3.81 7.50 -17.23
C LYS A 165 4.30 8.85 -17.71
N VAL A 166 4.96 9.61 -16.84
CA VAL A 166 5.60 10.89 -17.21
C VAL A 166 7.12 10.68 -17.22
N PRO A 167 7.85 11.01 -18.30
CA PRO A 167 7.41 11.79 -19.47
C PRO A 167 6.92 10.95 -20.68
N TYR A 168 6.76 9.63 -20.55
CA TYR A 168 6.57 8.73 -21.69
C TYR A 168 5.21 8.85 -22.39
N ASP A 169 4.12 8.94 -21.63
CA ASP A 169 2.75 9.10 -22.15
C ASP A 169 2.39 10.59 -22.30
N TYR A 170 2.89 11.43 -21.40
CA TYR A 170 2.75 12.89 -21.43
C TYR A 170 4.07 13.55 -21.04
N PRO A 171 4.52 14.61 -21.73
CA PRO A 171 5.78 15.28 -21.43
C PRO A 171 5.82 15.98 -20.07
N THR A 172 4.67 16.37 -19.53
CA THR A 172 4.53 17.12 -18.27
C THR A 172 3.62 16.42 -17.27
N ILE A 173 3.81 16.69 -15.98
CA ILE A 173 2.97 16.15 -14.91
C ILE A 173 1.55 16.70 -15.03
N GLN A 174 1.39 18.00 -15.31
CA GLN A 174 0.05 18.60 -15.42
C GLN A 174 -0.77 18.00 -16.57
N GLU A 175 -0.15 17.69 -17.72
CA GLU A 175 -0.85 17.04 -18.83
C GLU A 175 -1.31 15.63 -18.46
N ALA A 176 -0.47 14.86 -17.75
CA ALA A 176 -0.86 13.55 -17.24
C ALA A 176 -2.04 13.64 -16.25
N ILE A 177 -2.02 14.62 -15.33
CA ILE A 177 -3.15 14.88 -14.42
C ILE A 177 -4.41 15.24 -15.21
N ASN A 178 -4.29 16.09 -16.24
CA ASN A 178 -5.41 16.50 -17.09
C ASN A 178 -6.03 15.32 -17.85
N ALA A 179 -5.22 14.33 -18.27
CA ALA A 179 -5.68 13.12 -18.95
C ALA A 179 -6.22 12.04 -18.01
N ALA A 180 -5.73 11.99 -16.77
CA ALA A 180 -6.13 11.00 -15.78
C ALA A 180 -7.63 11.04 -15.46
N LYS A 181 -8.19 9.90 -15.10
CA LYS A 181 -9.51 9.73 -14.48
C LYS A 181 -9.34 9.52 -12.98
N SER A 182 -10.38 9.79 -12.20
CA SER A 182 -10.37 9.48 -10.77
C SER A 182 -10.07 8.00 -10.54
N GLY A 183 -9.16 7.70 -9.62
CA GLY A 183 -8.63 6.37 -9.34
C GLY A 183 -7.36 6.00 -10.12
N ASP A 184 -6.98 6.76 -11.16
CA ASP A 184 -5.77 6.49 -11.91
C ASP A 184 -4.51 6.79 -11.07
N THR A 185 -3.40 6.19 -11.50
CA THR A 185 -2.06 6.51 -11.00
C THR A 185 -1.26 7.23 -12.08
N VAL A 186 -0.73 8.40 -11.74
CA VAL A 186 0.31 9.12 -12.50
C VAL A 186 1.66 8.76 -11.89
N PHE A 187 2.44 7.97 -12.62
CA PHE A 187 3.80 7.58 -12.24
C PHE A 187 4.82 8.47 -12.94
N VAL A 188 5.65 9.17 -12.18
CA VAL A 188 6.59 10.17 -12.68
C VAL A 188 8.01 9.64 -12.52
N TYR A 189 8.66 9.37 -13.64
CA TYR A 189 10.05 8.92 -13.67
C TYR A 189 11.01 10.01 -13.21
N GLN A 190 12.22 9.61 -12.82
CA GLN A 190 13.26 10.52 -12.38
C GLN A 190 13.53 11.62 -13.41
N GLY A 191 13.55 12.87 -12.95
CA GLY A 191 13.75 14.05 -13.78
C GLY A 191 13.49 15.34 -12.98
N THR A 192 13.77 16.49 -13.58
CA THR A 192 13.36 17.80 -13.03
C THR A 192 12.26 18.38 -13.89
N TYR A 193 11.11 18.61 -13.26
CA TYR A 193 9.89 19.13 -13.86
C TYR A 193 9.70 20.57 -13.39
N TYR A 194 9.91 21.52 -14.31
CA TYR A 194 9.72 22.94 -14.05
C TYR A 194 8.26 23.30 -14.24
N GLU A 195 7.45 22.99 -13.23
CA GLU A 195 6.00 23.04 -13.29
C GLU A 195 5.41 23.57 -11.98
N ARG A 196 4.18 24.08 -12.08
CA ARG A 196 3.30 24.34 -10.95
C ARG A 196 2.00 23.60 -11.22
N ILE A 197 1.71 22.60 -10.40
CA ILE A 197 0.66 21.62 -10.70
C ILE A 197 -0.59 21.84 -9.85
N VAL A 198 -1.75 21.61 -10.44
CA VAL A 198 -3.05 21.59 -9.79
C VAL A 198 -3.61 20.19 -9.88
N VAL A 199 -3.84 19.57 -8.72
CA VAL A 199 -4.41 18.23 -8.60
C VAL A 199 -5.89 18.35 -8.27
N ASN A 200 -6.71 18.30 -9.32
CA ASN A 200 -8.16 18.49 -9.25
C ASN A 200 -8.95 17.19 -9.49
N LYS A 201 -8.29 16.03 -9.37
CA LYS A 201 -8.91 14.71 -9.44
C LYS A 201 -8.38 13.83 -8.31
N THR A 202 -9.21 12.93 -7.82
CA THR A 202 -8.83 11.91 -6.84
C THR A 202 -7.93 10.88 -7.51
N ILE A 203 -6.61 11.09 -7.46
CA ILE A 203 -5.61 10.25 -8.12
C ILE A 203 -4.41 10.02 -7.22
N ARG A 204 -3.62 9.00 -7.56
CA ARG A 204 -2.29 8.79 -6.98
C ARG A 204 -1.25 9.43 -7.89
N ILE A 205 -0.41 10.31 -7.35
CA ILE A 205 0.76 10.86 -8.04
C ILE A 205 2.00 10.35 -7.30
N GLN A 206 2.79 9.54 -7.98
CA GLN A 206 3.92 8.85 -7.39
C GLN A 206 5.19 9.09 -8.22
N ALA A 207 6.23 9.56 -7.56
CA ALA A 207 7.58 9.60 -8.12
C ALA A 207 8.23 8.21 -8.11
N GLU A 208 9.11 7.98 -9.08
CA GLU A 208 10.01 6.83 -9.09
C GLU A 208 10.92 6.81 -7.86
N ASN A 209 11.47 7.96 -7.48
CA ASN A 209 12.29 8.14 -6.29
C ASN A 209 12.46 9.64 -5.96
N LEU A 210 13.13 9.95 -4.86
CA LEU A 210 13.37 11.32 -4.39
C LEU A 210 14.21 12.20 -5.35
N ASN A 211 14.84 11.65 -6.39
CA ASN A 211 15.48 12.44 -7.46
C ASN A 211 14.48 12.91 -8.52
N THR A 212 13.20 12.56 -8.42
CA THR A 212 12.11 13.16 -9.19
C THR A 212 11.74 14.50 -8.55
N ILE A 213 12.08 15.59 -9.23
CA ILE A 213 12.01 16.95 -8.69
C ILE A 213 10.86 17.71 -9.37
N ILE A 214 9.97 18.32 -8.56
CA ILE A 214 9.06 19.38 -8.99
C ILE A 214 9.68 20.71 -8.56
N ASP A 215 10.09 21.52 -9.53
CA ASP A 215 10.70 22.83 -9.30
C ASP A 215 9.71 23.91 -9.71
N GLY A 216 9.15 24.63 -8.73
CA GLY A 216 8.10 25.62 -9.02
C GLY A 216 8.63 27.00 -9.46
N GLY A 217 9.95 27.14 -9.67
CA GLY A 217 10.56 28.28 -10.35
C GLY A 217 10.41 29.62 -9.63
N ASN A 218 10.37 29.61 -8.30
CA ASN A 218 10.08 30.76 -7.43
C ASN A 218 8.69 31.38 -7.66
N GLY A 219 7.75 30.60 -8.17
CA GLY A 219 6.34 30.99 -8.26
C GLY A 219 5.60 30.85 -6.94
N ASP A 220 4.32 31.19 -6.94
CA ASP A 220 3.45 31.18 -5.75
C ASP A 220 3.32 29.78 -5.11
N CYS A 221 2.77 28.80 -5.81
CA CYS A 221 2.58 27.45 -5.28
C CYS A 221 3.09 26.39 -6.26
N ALA A 222 3.92 25.44 -5.80
CA ALA A 222 4.41 24.35 -6.65
C ALA A 222 3.36 23.26 -6.86
N ILE A 223 2.62 22.88 -5.81
CA ILE A 223 1.57 21.86 -5.88
C ILE A 223 0.32 22.37 -5.15
N ASN A 224 -0.81 22.45 -5.84
CA ASN A 224 -2.10 22.78 -5.24
C ASN A 224 -3.07 21.60 -5.34
N ILE A 225 -3.38 20.97 -4.20
CA ILE A 225 -4.32 19.84 -4.12
C ILE A 225 -5.72 20.37 -3.80
N THR A 226 -6.62 20.25 -4.78
CA THR A 226 -8.00 20.75 -4.70
C THR A 226 -9.05 19.64 -4.77
N ALA A 227 -8.66 18.40 -5.10
CA ALA A 227 -9.52 17.23 -5.03
C ALA A 227 -9.24 16.39 -3.79
N PRO A 228 -10.28 15.77 -3.20
CA PRO A 228 -10.10 14.94 -2.02
C PRO A 228 -9.44 13.60 -2.37
N ASN A 229 -8.92 12.92 -1.34
CA ASN A 229 -8.35 11.58 -1.42
C ASN A 229 -7.20 11.45 -2.45
N VAL A 230 -6.45 12.53 -2.67
CA VAL A 230 -5.22 12.53 -3.44
C VAL A 230 -4.10 11.91 -2.63
N ILE A 231 -3.27 11.13 -3.32
CA ILE A 231 -2.07 10.54 -2.74
C ILE A 231 -0.85 11.12 -3.45
N LEU A 232 0.05 11.80 -2.72
CA LEU A 232 1.28 12.39 -3.24
C LEU A 232 2.51 11.75 -2.59
N ILE A 233 3.35 11.08 -3.39
CA ILE A 233 4.41 10.19 -2.86
C ILE A 233 5.78 10.40 -3.52
N ASN A 234 6.82 10.47 -2.68
CA ASN A 234 8.25 10.36 -2.99
C ASN A 234 8.87 11.44 -3.90
N PHE A 235 8.30 12.64 -3.97
CA PHE A 235 8.88 13.75 -4.73
C PHE A 235 9.87 14.55 -3.90
N THR A 236 10.83 15.19 -4.57
CA THR A 236 11.46 16.41 -4.05
C THR A 236 10.75 17.63 -4.65
N ILE A 237 10.20 18.51 -3.81
CA ILE A 237 9.52 19.74 -4.20
C ILE A 237 10.37 20.91 -3.74
N ARG A 238 10.61 21.89 -4.63
CA ARG A 238 11.46 23.04 -4.28
C ARG A 238 11.13 24.34 -5.01
N ASN A 239 11.70 25.43 -4.49
CA ASN A 239 11.77 26.75 -5.10
C ASN A 239 10.38 27.32 -5.44
N SER A 240 9.58 27.60 -4.42
CA SER A 240 8.27 28.30 -4.54
C SER A 240 7.92 28.97 -3.22
N THR A 241 7.03 29.95 -3.22
CA THR A 241 6.50 30.51 -1.98
C THR A 241 5.87 29.41 -1.12
N ILE A 242 4.99 28.60 -1.71
CA ILE A 242 4.36 27.44 -1.07
C ILE A 242 4.78 26.17 -1.82
N GLY A 243 5.35 25.19 -1.12
CA GLY A 243 5.70 23.90 -1.70
C GLY A 243 4.46 23.06 -2.02
N LEU A 244 3.60 22.88 -1.03
CA LEU A 244 2.32 22.20 -1.16
C LEU A 244 1.21 22.97 -0.47
N ASN A 245 0.13 23.25 -1.19
CA ASN A 245 -1.12 23.79 -0.63
C ASN A 245 -2.23 22.73 -0.71
N ILE A 246 -2.83 22.39 0.42
CA ILE A 246 -3.94 21.44 0.53
C ILE A 246 -5.19 22.19 0.97
N VAL A 247 -6.22 22.15 0.11
CA VAL A 247 -7.53 22.82 0.34
C VAL A 247 -8.70 21.85 0.13
N SER A 248 -8.46 20.55 0.37
CA SER A 248 -9.43 19.47 0.20
C SER A 248 -9.14 18.31 1.15
N ASP A 249 -10.15 17.48 1.41
CA ASP A 249 -10.12 16.53 2.53
C ASP A 249 -9.53 15.16 2.15
N GLY A 250 -9.06 14.40 3.15
CA GLY A 250 -8.74 12.98 2.98
C GLY A 250 -7.43 12.69 2.24
N ASN A 251 -6.54 13.66 2.07
CA ASN A 251 -5.32 13.49 1.29
C ASN A 251 -4.20 12.82 2.11
N LEU A 252 -3.35 12.08 1.40
CA LEU A 252 -2.14 11.47 1.94
C LEU A 252 -0.91 12.06 1.25
N VAL A 253 -0.03 12.67 2.04
CA VAL A 253 1.26 13.20 1.59
C VAL A 253 2.35 12.42 2.29
N GLN A 254 3.11 11.64 1.52
CA GLN A 254 4.04 10.69 2.11
C GLN A 254 5.40 10.61 1.43
N GLY A 255 6.47 10.55 2.23
CA GLY A 255 7.80 10.23 1.71
C GLY A 255 8.42 11.34 0.86
N ASN A 256 7.89 12.57 0.90
CA ASN A 256 8.36 13.67 0.08
C ASN A 256 9.44 14.51 0.80
N ILE A 257 10.26 15.21 0.02
CA ILE A 257 11.14 16.27 0.50
C ILE A 257 10.59 17.62 0.03
N PHE A 258 10.37 18.56 0.95
CA PHE A 258 10.02 19.95 0.65
C PHE A 258 11.18 20.85 1.08
N THR A 259 11.74 21.63 0.14
CA THR A 259 12.91 22.47 0.44
C THR A 259 12.91 23.80 -0.29
N ASN A 260 13.44 24.85 0.35
CA ASN A 260 13.53 26.21 -0.21
C ASN A 260 12.14 26.79 -0.53
N HIS A 261 11.30 26.87 0.49
CA HIS A 261 9.97 27.50 0.41
C HIS A 261 9.79 28.55 1.50
N GLU A 262 8.85 29.48 1.30
CA GLU A 262 8.34 30.25 2.44
C GLU A 262 7.51 29.32 3.33
N ILE A 263 6.60 28.53 2.76
CA ILE A 263 5.86 27.49 3.48
C ILE A 263 6.06 26.15 2.77
N GLY A 264 6.65 25.16 3.45
CA GLY A 264 6.87 23.83 2.88
C GLY A 264 5.55 23.12 2.56
N VAL A 265 4.73 22.90 3.60
CA VAL A 265 3.40 22.30 3.49
C VAL A 265 2.39 23.20 4.20
N LYS A 266 1.35 23.61 3.47
CA LYS A 266 0.25 24.45 3.92
C LYS A 266 -1.07 23.68 3.84
N ILE A 267 -1.77 23.58 4.96
CA ILE A 267 -3.07 22.92 5.09
C ILE A 267 -4.05 23.95 5.63
N VAL A 268 -5.04 24.34 4.84
CA VAL A 268 -5.97 25.41 5.22
C VAL A 268 -7.40 25.06 4.86
N GLN A 269 -8.32 25.24 5.80
CA GLN A 269 -9.77 25.07 5.59
C GLN A 269 -10.15 23.67 5.09
N THR A 270 -9.55 22.63 5.69
CA THR A 270 -9.75 21.24 5.26
C THR A 270 -9.59 20.25 6.42
N ASN A 271 -10.02 19.00 6.23
CA ASN A 271 -10.06 17.99 7.27
C ASN A 271 -9.49 16.64 6.83
N ASN A 272 -9.15 15.79 7.81
CA ASN A 272 -8.80 14.38 7.59
C ASN A 272 -7.58 14.18 6.66
N ASN A 273 -6.62 15.10 6.68
CA ASN A 273 -5.40 14.99 5.88
C ASN A 273 -4.27 14.36 6.71
N LYS A 274 -3.48 13.49 6.06
CA LYS A 274 -2.35 12.79 6.67
C LYS A 274 -1.05 13.19 6.02
N ILE A 275 -0.14 13.74 6.83
CA ILE A 275 1.22 14.11 6.44
C ILE A 275 2.17 13.16 7.16
N PHE A 276 2.75 12.23 6.39
CA PHE A 276 3.48 11.10 6.95
C PHE A 276 4.87 10.93 6.35
N ASN A 277 5.90 10.82 7.19
CA ASN A 277 7.26 10.47 6.75
C ASN A 277 7.80 11.41 5.65
N ASN A 278 7.54 12.70 5.76
CA ASN A 278 8.11 13.72 4.88
C ASN A 278 9.29 14.42 5.57
N THR A 279 10.23 14.93 4.77
CA THR A 279 11.28 15.84 5.24
C THR A 279 10.98 17.24 4.74
N ILE A 280 10.90 18.21 5.63
CA ILE A 280 10.64 19.62 5.30
C ILE A 280 11.76 20.47 5.89
N THR A 281 12.53 21.11 5.01
CA THR A 281 13.77 21.76 5.41
C THR A 281 14.08 23.04 4.64
N HIS A 282 14.85 23.95 5.23
CA HIS A 282 15.23 25.22 4.60
C HIS A 282 14.01 26.03 4.13
N CYS A 283 12.96 26.03 4.95
CA CYS A 283 11.76 26.83 4.75
C CYS A 283 11.62 27.89 5.83
N GLU A 284 10.87 28.97 5.56
CA GLU A 284 10.47 29.89 6.63
C GLU A 284 9.53 29.18 7.60
N THR A 285 8.51 28.48 7.11
CA THR A 285 7.67 27.57 7.89
C THR A 285 7.68 26.19 7.24
N ALA A 286 8.03 25.14 7.99
CA ALA A 286 8.00 23.78 7.48
C ALA A 286 6.56 23.33 7.24
N LEU A 287 5.75 23.28 8.30
CA LEU A 287 4.36 22.84 8.21
C LEU A 287 3.41 23.83 8.89
N PHE A 288 2.45 24.34 8.13
CA PHE A 288 1.43 25.29 8.60
C PHE A 288 0.03 24.69 8.45
N ILE A 289 -0.64 24.45 9.58
CA ILE A 289 -2.02 23.98 9.64
C ILE A 289 -2.89 25.13 10.12
N SER A 290 -3.98 25.42 9.41
CA SER A 290 -4.93 26.41 9.87
C SER A 290 -6.39 26.16 9.49
N HIS A 291 -7.33 26.56 10.36
CA HIS A 291 -8.77 26.43 10.13
C HIS A 291 -9.19 25.01 9.73
N SER A 292 -8.59 23.99 10.35
CA SER A 292 -8.64 22.59 9.90
C SER A 292 -8.91 21.64 11.07
N THR A 293 -9.50 20.47 10.82
CA THR A 293 -9.73 19.45 11.85
C THR A 293 -9.25 18.07 11.47
N TYR A 294 -8.90 17.24 12.46
CA TYR A 294 -8.47 15.86 12.24
C TYR A 294 -7.26 15.75 11.29
N ILE A 295 -6.26 16.62 11.48
CA ILE A 295 -5.01 16.57 10.74
C ILE A 295 -4.03 15.65 11.46
N HIS A 296 -3.45 14.70 10.73
CA HIS A 296 -2.48 13.75 11.29
C HIS A 296 -1.09 14.00 10.73
N VAL A 297 -0.21 14.54 11.56
CA VAL A 297 1.20 14.81 11.25
C VAL A 297 2.05 13.78 11.97
N MET A 298 2.56 12.80 11.24
CA MET A 298 3.28 11.67 11.85
C MET A 298 4.63 11.37 11.20
N SER A 299 5.63 11.06 12.01
CA SER A 299 6.96 10.59 11.54
C SER A 299 7.66 11.54 10.56
N ASN A 300 7.34 12.84 10.55
CA ASN A 300 7.99 13.81 9.68
C ASN A 300 9.28 14.35 10.31
N ILE A 301 10.18 14.84 9.47
CA ILE A 301 11.37 15.58 9.86
C ILE A 301 11.16 17.04 9.45
N ALA A 302 11.02 17.95 10.41
CA ALA A 302 11.01 19.39 10.19
C ALA A 302 12.31 19.97 10.72
N SER A 303 13.26 20.30 9.81
CA SER A 303 14.59 20.73 10.21
C SER A 303 15.17 21.93 9.47
N LEU A 304 15.97 22.75 10.14
CA LEU A 304 16.63 23.92 9.54
C LEU A 304 15.61 24.93 8.96
N ASN A 305 14.51 25.15 9.67
CA ASN A 305 13.48 26.13 9.30
C ASN A 305 13.43 27.27 10.33
N ASN A 306 12.77 28.39 10.01
CA ASN A 306 12.45 29.37 11.05
C ASN A 306 11.37 28.79 11.98
N TYR A 307 10.26 28.31 11.44
CA TYR A 307 9.21 27.60 12.17
C TYR A 307 9.13 26.14 11.72
N GLY A 308 9.16 25.20 12.68
CA GLY A 308 8.99 23.78 12.43
C GLY A 308 7.55 23.43 12.09
N ILE A 309 6.67 23.45 13.10
CA ILE A 309 5.25 23.12 12.94
C ILE A 309 4.40 24.21 13.59
N ILE A 310 3.42 24.74 12.85
CA ILE A 310 2.43 25.69 13.35
C ILE A 310 1.03 25.09 13.20
N ILE A 311 0.26 25.15 14.27
CA ILE A 311 -1.17 24.81 14.34
C ILE A 311 -1.91 26.08 14.76
N GLU A 312 -2.76 26.64 13.89
CA GLU A 312 -3.47 27.90 14.15
C GLU A 312 -4.96 27.81 13.80
N ASP A 313 -5.82 28.01 14.80
CA ASP A 313 -7.29 27.85 14.63
C ASP A 313 -7.64 26.46 14.07
N ALA A 314 -6.95 25.41 14.54
CA ALA A 314 -7.20 24.02 14.17
C ALA A 314 -7.51 23.18 15.41
N HIS A 315 -8.22 22.06 15.22
CA HIS A 315 -8.73 21.27 16.34
C HIS A 315 -8.64 19.77 16.05
N PHE A 316 -8.54 18.95 17.09
CA PHE A 316 -8.51 17.49 16.97
C PHE A 316 -7.37 16.97 16.09
N SER A 317 -6.27 17.70 15.99
CA SER A 317 -5.08 17.30 15.24
C SER A 317 -4.20 16.39 16.09
N ILE A 318 -3.52 15.45 15.44
CA ILE A 318 -2.55 14.55 16.07
C ILE A 318 -1.19 14.84 15.44
N VAL A 319 -0.24 15.32 16.25
CA VAL A 319 1.16 15.55 15.88
C VAL A 319 2.01 14.60 16.69
N GLU A 320 2.48 13.53 16.06
CA GLU A 320 3.18 12.47 16.77
C GLU A 320 4.42 11.91 16.08
N ASN A 321 5.38 11.41 16.86
CA ASN A 321 6.58 10.76 16.35
C ASN A 321 7.40 11.62 15.37
N ASN A 322 7.23 12.95 15.40
CA ASN A 322 7.97 13.85 14.51
C ASN A 322 9.33 14.23 15.10
N LYS A 323 10.30 14.47 14.21
CA LYS A 323 11.61 15.05 14.55
C LYS A 323 11.60 16.52 14.16
N VAL A 324 11.54 17.41 15.13
CA VAL A 324 11.55 18.86 14.94
C VAL A 324 12.90 19.38 15.40
N LEU A 325 13.82 19.61 14.46
CA LEU A 325 15.27 19.72 14.73
C LEU A 325 15.83 21.05 14.22
N ASP A 326 16.69 21.70 15.01
CA ASP A 326 17.49 22.84 14.53
C ASP A 326 16.64 23.98 13.89
N ASN A 327 15.44 24.26 14.44
CA ASN A 327 14.59 25.38 14.01
C ASN A 327 14.67 26.55 14.99
N THR A 328 14.32 27.77 14.57
CA THR A 328 14.16 28.90 15.51
C THR A 328 12.99 28.64 16.47
N TYR A 329 11.87 28.15 15.93
CA TYR A 329 10.66 27.79 16.66
C TYR A 329 10.29 26.35 16.35
N GLY A 330 10.20 25.49 17.35
CA GLY A 330 9.87 24.07 17.20
C GLY A 330 8.41 23.86 16.82
N ILE A 331 7.54 23.79 17.82
CA ILE A 331 6.09 23.63 17.64
C ILE A 331 5.36 24.84 18.23
N GLN A 332 4.45 25.43 17.46
CA GLN A 332 3.57 26.50 17.92
C GLN A 332 2.10 26.09 17.75
N ILE A 333 1.32 26.28 18.81
CA ILE A 333 -0.12 26.02 18.85
C ILE A 333 -0.84 27.32 19.22
N LYS A 334 -1.74 27.77 18.37
CA LYS A 334 -2.44 29.05 18.52
C LYS A 334 -3.93 28.88 18.31
N ASN A 335 -4.75 29.43 19.22
CA ASN A 335 -6.22 29.39 19.14
C ASN A 335 -6.79 27.98 18.86
N SER A 336 -6.11 26.95 19.33
CA SER A 336 -6.35 25.55 18.93
C SER A 336 -6.68 24.69 20.15
N THR A 337 -7.50 23.67 19.96
CA THR A 337 -8.04 22.86 21.07
C THR A 337 -8.22 21.40 20.72
N ASN A 338 -8.14 20.54 21.72
CA ASN A 338 -8.28 19.09 21.59
C ASN A 338 -7.23 18.45 20.66
N ASP A 339 -6.07 19.09 20.49
CA ASP A 339 -4.95 18.51 19.75
C ASP A 339 -4.12 17.57 20.65
N LYS A 340 -3.52 16.55 20.05
CA LYS A 340 -2.56 15.65 20.68
C LYS A 340 -1.16 15.89 20.12
N ILE A 341 -0.22 16.27 20.97
CA ILE A 341 1.20 16.47 20.64
C ILE A 341 1.99 15.45 21.44
N THR A 342 2.31 14.32 20.84
CA THR A 342 2.87 13.18 21.59
C THR A 342 4.07 12.56 20.93
N ARG A 343 5.01 12.00 21.71
CA ARG A 343 6.17 11.26 21.16
C ARG A 343 7.02 12.04 20.15
N ASN A 344 7.01 13.38 20.19
CA ASN A 344 7.82 14.19 19.29
C ASN A 344 9.22 14.42 19.89
N LYS A 345 10.24 14.41 19.03
CA LYS A 345 11.61 14.78 19.39
C LYS A 345 11.88 16.21 18.94
N LEU A 346 11.93 17.13 19.90
CA LEU A 346 12.31 18.51 19.69
C LEU A 346 13.77 18.69 20.14
N LEU A 347 14.68 18.92 19.20
CA LEU A 347 16.12 19.00 19.49
C LEU A 347 16.73 20.25 18.87
N ASN A 348 17.59 20.95 19.63
CA ASN A 348 18.35 22.12 19.17
C ASN A 348 17.49 23.26 18.59
N ASN A 349 16.22 23.35 18.99
CA ASN A 349 15.39 24.49 18.61
C ASN A 349 15.69 25.67 19.55
N GLN A 350 15.56 26.92 19.09
CA GLN A 350 15.70 28.06 20.03
C GLN A 350 14.50 28.11 20.98
N ASN A 351 13.29 27.88 20.46
CA ASN A 351 12.07 27.74 21.24
C ASN A 351 11.48 26.34 20.99
N GLY A 352 11.09 25.63 22.05
CA GLY A 352 10.58 24.26 21.97
C GLY A 352 9.11 24.24 21.58
N LEU A 353 8.25 24.47 22.57
CA LEU A 353 6.79 24.50 22.42
C LEU A 353 6.23 25.86 22.85
N ILE A 354 5.39 26.44 21.99
CA ILE A 354 4.71 27.71 22.24
C ILE A 354 3.20 27.49 22.16
N LEU A 355 2.48 27.81 23.24
CA LEU A 355 1.02 27.80 23.27
C LEU A 355 0.49 29.24 23.44
N ILE A 356 -0.43 29.63 22.55
CA ILE A 356 -1.08 30.94 22.57
C ILE A 356 -2.59 30.73 22.46
N ASN A 357 -3.35 31.01 23.52
CA ASN A 357 -4.80 30.76 23.56
C ASN A 357 -5.13 29.30 23.15
N ALA A 358 -4.32 28.34 23.60
CA ALA A 358 -4.47 26.92 23.29
C ALA A 358 -4.92 26.16 24.54
N THR A 359 -6.02 25.42 24.44
CA THR A 359 -6.69 24.78 25.58
C THR A 359 -7.12 23.35 25.29
N ASN A 360 -7.22 22.52 26.33
CA ASN A 360 -7.66 21.12 26.22
C ASN A 360 -6.79 20.26 25.29
N ASN A 361 -5.50 20.58 25.15
CA ASN A 361 -4.56 19.78 24.35
C ASN A 361 -3.83 18.77 25.23
N TRP A 362 -3.44 17.64 24.64
CA TRP A 362 -2.67 16.59 25.28
C TRP A 362 -1.22 16.67 24.82
N ILE A 363 -0.29 16.94 25.72
CA ILE A 363 1.12 17.17 25.42
C ILE A 363 1.93 16.26 26.34
N LEU A 364 2.25 15.05 25.88
CA LEU A 364 2.86 14.01 26.70
C LEU A 364 3.90 13.21 25.91
N ARG A 365 4.87 12.61 26.59
CA ARG A 365 5.91 11.76 26.00
C ARG A 365 6.76 12.48 24.93
N ASN A 366 6.87 13.81 24.98
CA ASN A 366 7.74 14.55 24.07
C ASN A 366 9.14 14.71 24.68
N ASN A 367 10.15 14.72 23.81
CA ASN A 367 11.54 14.91 24.17
C ASN A 367 11.98 16.33 23.83
N PHE A 368 12.01 17.21 24.83
CA PHE A 368 12.54 18.57 24.72
C PHE A 368 14.03 18.56 25.11
N ALA A 369 14.92 18.59 24.12
CA ALA A 369 16.35 18.44 24.33
C ALA A 369 17.19 19.55 23.72
N SER A 370 18.12 20.12 24.50
CA SER A 370 19.04 21.18 24.03
C SER A 370 18.29 22.38 23.42
N ILE A 371 17.23 22.82 24.11
CA ILE A 371 16.39 23.94 23.69
C ILE A 371 16.61 25.12 24.64
N LEU A 372 16.74 26.34 24.12
CA LEU A 372 16.99 27.53 24.94
C LEU A 372 15.75 27.94 25.77
N LEU A 373 14.56 27.94 25.17
CA LEU A 373 13.28 28.13 25.86
C LEU A 373 12.36 26.94 25.56
N GLN A 374 12.27 25.96 26.47
CA GLN A 374 11.55 24.71 26.17
C GLN A 374 10.03 24.90 26.08
N LEU A 375 9.45 25.75 26.93
CA LEU A 375 8.01 26.03 26.96
C LEU A 375 7.72 27.53 27.10
N SER A 376 6.78 28.03 26.31
CA SER A 376 6.16 29.35 26.47
C SER A 376 4.64 29.24 26.46
N LEU A 377 3.99 29.72 27.52
CA LEU A 377 2.54 29.72 27.67
C LEU A 377 1.99 31.16 27.65
N LYS A 378 1.02 31.42 26.78
CA LYS A 378 0.26 32.67 26.74
C LYS A 378 -1.22 32.37 26.70
N ASP A 379 -1.96 32.78 27.73
CA ASP A 379 -3.41 32.61 27.85
C ASP A 379 -3.88 31.17 27.54
N SER A 380 -3.07 30.17 27.92
CA SER A 380 -3.26 28.76 27.56
C SER A 380 -3.45 27.93 28.83
N THR A 381 -4.63 27.34 28.99
CA THR A 381 -5.06 26.66 30.22
C THR A 381 -5.68 25.29 29.92
N SER A 382 -5.84 24.45 30.95
CA SER A 382 -6.52 23.16 30.83
C SER A 382 -5.90 22.20 29.82
N ASN A 383 -4.59 22.30 29.60
CA ASN A 383 -3.84 21.30 28.81
C ASN A 383 -3.36 20.18 29.75
N THR A 384 -3.31 18.96 29.22
CA THR A 384 -2.87 17.75 29.93
C THR A 384 -1.41 17.47 29.57
N TRP A 385 -0.55 17.34 30.58
CA TRP A 385 0.91 17.20 30.39
C TRP A 385 1.45 15.82 30.79
N ASP A 386 0.63 15.04 31.47
CA ASP A 386 0.94 13.70 31.97
C ASP A 386 -0.33 12.84 31.97
N ASN A 387 -0.16 11.52 32.08
CA ASN A 387 -1.25 10.56 32.18
C ASN A 387 -1.44 10.01 33.62
N GLY A 388 -0.85 10.67 34.62
CA GLY A 388 -0.80 10.19 36.00
C GLY A 388 0.28 9.13 36.31
N VAL A 389 1.07 8.73 35.31
CA VAL A 389 2.22 7.82 35.47
C VAL A 389 3.48 8.43 34.86
N GLU A 390 3.36 9.06 33.69
CA GLU A 390 4.47 9.68 32.96
C GLU A 390 4.00 10.93 32.19
N GLY A 391 4.93 11.85 31.98
CA GLY A 391 4.74 13.13 31.28
C GLY A 391 5.72 13.31 30.13
N ASN A 392 6.41 14.46 30.07
CA ASN A 392 7.40 14.78 29.05
C ASN A 392 8.82 14.72 29.62
N TYR A 393 9.80 14.59 28.72
CA TYR A 393 11.21 14.79 29.05
C TYR A 393 11.62 16.23 28.76
N TRP A 394 12.28 16.84 29.75
CA TRP A 394 12.71 18.23 29.72
C TRP A 394 14.21 18.32 30.04
N SER A 395 15.03 18.75 29.08
CA SER A 395 16.49 18.72 29.28
C SER A 395 17.08 19.71 30.29
N ASP A 396 16.30 20.70 30.73
CA ASP A 396 16.63 21.63 31.81
C ASP A 396 15.94 21.28 33.14
N TYR A 397 15.29 20.12 33.23
CA TYR A 397 14.81 19.58 34.49
C TYR A 397 15.95 18.91 35.25
N TYR A 398 16.27 19.44 36.42
CA TYR A 398 17.35 18.95 37.30
C TYR A 398 16.81 18.34 38.61
N GLY A 399 15.53 17.99 38.64
CA GLY A 399 14.92 17.30 39.78
C GLY A 399 15.52 15.91 39.99
N LYS A 400 15.15 15.29 41.10
CA LYS A 400 15.65 13.99 41.53
C LYS A 400 14.56 12.94 41.43
N ASP A 401 14.98 11.77 41.01
CA ASP A 401 14.25 10.52 41.16
C ASP A 401 14.79 9.81 42.41
N LEU A 402 13.96 9.78 43.45
CA LEU A 402 14.26 9.25 44.78
C LEU A 402 13.90 7.77 44.89
N ASN A 403 12.95 7.32 44.08
CA ASN A 403 12.41 5.96 44.13
C ASN A 403 13.00 5.03 43.04
N GLY A 404 13.68 5.61 42.05
CA GLY A 404 14.35 4.92 40.93
C GLY A 404 13.42 4.48 39.79
N ASP A 405 12.22 5.06 39.67
CA ASP A 405 11.23 4.69 38.64
C ASP A 405 11.37 5.47 37.32
N GLY A 406 12.36 6.35 37.21
CA GLY A 406 12.61 7.17 36.02
C GLY A 406 11.74 8.42 35.92
N ILE A 407 10.86 8.67 36.90
CA ILE A 407 10.03 9.87 37.02
C ILE A 407 10.62 10.82 38.08
N GLY A 408 10.51 12.12 37.84
CA GLY A 408 10.96 13.14 38.79
C GLY A 408 10.06 13.26 40.01
N ASP A 409 10.64 13.10 41.21
CA ASP A 409 9.94 13.23 42.50
C ASP A 409 10.03 14.64 43.11
N THR A 410 10.93 15.49 42.62
CA THR A 410 11.19 16.82 43.20
C THR A 410 11.03 17.92 42.18
N ASP A 411 10.40 19.03 42.58
CA ASP A 411 10.09 20.19 41.72
C ASP A 411 9.16 19.84 40.55
N LEU A 412 8.38 20.83 40.10
CA LEU A 412 7.55 20.71 38.90
C LEU A 412 8.19 21.54 37.78
N PRO A 413 8.60 20.94 36.65
CA PRO A 413 9.22 21.70 35.58
C PRO A 413 8.23 22.59 34.82
N HIS A 414 8.79 23.52 34.05
CA HIS A 414 8.10 24.38 33.08
C HIS A 414 6.74 24.93 33.50
N HIS A 415 6.74 25.97 34.32
CA HIS A 415 5.51 26.63 34.81
C HIS A 415 4.63 25.73 35.70
N ASN A 416 5.20 24.68 36.29
CA ASN A 416 4.51 23.73 37.18
C ASN A 416 3.35 22.98 36.51
N VAL A 417 3.51 22.63 35.23
CA VAL A 417 2.43 22.02 34.44
C VAL A 417 2.53 20.50 34.31
N ASP A 418 3.73 19.93 34.40
CA ASP A 418 4.00 18.51 34.24
C ASP A 418 4.29 17.88 35.61
N SER A 419 3.42 16.98 36.07
CA SER A 419 3.51 16.37 37.41
C SER A 419 4.32 15.08 37.43
N PHE A 420 4.60 14.50 36.27
CA PHE A 420 5.33 13.24 36.13
C PHE A 420 6.46 13.40 35.09
N PRO A 421 7.37 14.36 35.26
CA PRO A 421 8.41 14.61 34.27
C PRO A 421 9.39 13.44 34.20
N LEU A 422 9.76 13.04 32.98
CA LEU A 422 10.72 11.98 32.75
C LEU A 422 12.15 12.47 33.09
N ILE A 423 12.93 11.65 33.78
CA ILE A 423 14.36 11.91 34.05
C ILE A 423 15.22 11.68 32.80
N HIS A 424 14.76 10.80 31.91
CA HIS A 424 15.44 10.44 30.67
C HIS A 424 14.53 10.64 29.46
N PRO A 425 15.10 10.82 28.25
CA PRO A 425 14.30 10.93 27.04
C PRO A 425 13.34 9.75 26.91
N TYR A 426 12.08 10.05 26.61
CA TYR A 426 11.06 9.06 26.27
C TYR A 426 11.53 8.17 25.12
N ILE A 427 11.39 6.85 25.31
CA ILE A 427 11.61 5.83 24.31
C ILE A 427 10.33 5.00 24.24
N SER A 428 9.73 4.88 23.06
CA SER A 428 8.53 4.06 22.91
C SER A 428 8.87 2.59 23.16
N GLY A 429 8.22 2.00 24.16
CA GLY A 429 8.45 0.62 24.59
C GLY A 429 9.38 0.46 25.80
N ASP A 430 10.03 1.51 26.28
CA ASP A 430 10.79 1.53 27.55
C ASP A 430 9.81 1.88 28.69
N ILE A 431 9.18 0.85 29.23
CA ILE A 431 8.09 0.93 30.22
C ILE A 431 8.65 1.13 31.62
N ASN A 432 9.85 0.60 31.91
CA ASN A 432 10.49 0.74 33.22
C ASN A 432 11.44 1.95 33.31
N HIS A 433 11.59 2.70 32.22
CA HIS A 433 12.42 3.90 32.08
C HIS A 433 13.92 3.66 32.38
N ASP A 434 14.41 2.45 32.14
CA ASP A 434 15.83 2.09 32.32
C ASP A 434 16.72 2.48 31.12
N ARG A 435 16.13 3.18 30.14
CA ARG A 435 16.72 3.67 28.89
C ARG A 435 16.99 2.58 27.88
N SER A 436 16.40 1.39 28.03
CA SER A 436 16.50 0.29 27.08
C SER A 436 15.12 -0.32 26.86
N VAL A 437 14.85 -0.79 25.64
CA VAL A 437 13.65 -1.61 25.34
C VAL A 437 14.05 -3.07 25.33
N ASP A 438 13.77 -3.80 26.41
CA ASP A 438 14.22 -5.19 26.58
C ASP A 438 13.21 -6.12 27.27
N SER A 439 13.69 -7.28 27.73
CA SER A 439 12.85 -8.31 28.38
C SER A 439 12.18 -7.83 29.67
N SER A 440 12.72 -6.80 30.32
CA SER A 440 12.17 -6.19 31.51
C SER A 440 10.87 -5.46 31.19
N ASP A 441 10.86 -4.68 30.09
CA ASP A 441 9.66 -4.01 29.59
C ASP A 441 8.62 -5.01 29.12
N LEU A 442 9.04 -6.05 28.40
CA LEU A 442 8.13 -7.11 28.00
C LEU A 442 7.46 -7.79 29.20
N GLY A 443 8.20 -7.96 30.29
CA GLY A 443 7.67 -8.43 31.56
C GLY A 443 6.57 -7.51 32.10
N MET A 444 6.81 -6.20 32.10
CA MET A 444 5.83 -5.18 32.53
C MET A 444 4.59 -5.16 31.64
N LEU A 445 4.76 -5.18 30.32
CA LEU A 445 3.66 -5.26 29.35
C LEU A 445 2.82 -6.53 29.58
N GLY A 446 3.49 -7.66 29.82
CA GLY A 446 2.83 -8.93 30.12
C GLY A 446 2.01 -8.93 31.42
N LEU A 447 2.41 -8.15 32.42
CA LEU A 447 1.65 -7.97 33.68
C LEU A 447 0.36 -7.18 33.48
N SER A 448 0.31 -6.31 32.48
CA SER A 448 -0.87 -5.50 32.13
C SER A 448 -1.67 -6.08 30.96
N TRP A 449 -1.33 -7.27 30.46
CA TRP A 449 -1.97 -7.84 29.27
C TRP A 449 -3.49 -8.00 29.41
N GLY A 450 -4.24 -7.49 28.43
CA GLY A 450 -5.69 -7.55 28.35
C GLY A 450 -6.41 -6.61 29.32
N THR A 451 -5.70 -5.72 29.99
CA THR A 451 -6.28 -4.75 30.92
C THR A 451 -6.78 -3.50 30.19
N THR A 452 -7.74 -2.79 30.80
CA THR A 452 -8.33 -1.54 30.30
C THR A 452 -8.41 -0.47 31.40
N PRO A 453 -8.49 0.84 31.07
CA PRO A 453 -8.50 1.93 32.05
C PRO A 453 -9.65 1.88 33.07
N LEU A 454 -10.78 1.25 32.72
CA LEU A 454 -12.02 1.39 33.48
C LEU A 454 -12.33 0.24 34.44
N MET A 455 -11.61 -0.88 34.42
CA MET A 455 -12.05 -2.09 35.13
C MET A 455 -10.95 -2.94 35.79
N ASP A 456 -9.67 -2.69 35.53
CA ASP A 456 -8.62 -3.66 35.87
C ASP A 456 -7.56 -3.10 36.84
N VAL A 457 -7.35 -3.81 37.95
CA VAL A 457 -6.34 -3.48 38.98
C VAL A 457 -4.90 -3.55 38.45
N GLY A 458 -4.69 -4.20 37.29
CA GLY A 458 -3.39 -4.32 36.61
C GLY A 458 -3.18 -3.32 35.47
N TRP A 459 -4.10 -2.37 35.25
CA TRP A 459 -3.96 -1.35 34.21
C TRP A 459 -2.71 -0.49 34.48
N ASN A 460 -1.84 -0.42 33.48
CA ASN A 460 -0.72 0.50 33.44
C ASN A 460 -0.77 1.26 32.11
N PRO A 461 -1.03 2.58 32.10
CA PRO A 461 -1.13 3.36 30.87
C PRO A 461 0.21 3.49 30.12
N ALA A 462 1.35 3.15 30.75
CA ALA A 462 2.64 3.04 30.05
C ALA A 462 2.74 1.77 29.18
N CYS A 463 1.92 0.74 29.46
CA CYS A 463 1.86 -0.50 28.68
C CYS A 463 0.96 -0.40 27.44
N ASP A 464 0.05 0.58 27.40
CA ASP A 464 -0.77 0.94 26.22
C ASP A 464 0.04 1.87 25.31
N LEU A 465 0.88 1.24 24.49
CA LEU A 465 1.84 1.90 23.62
C LEU A 465 1.20 2.49 22.38
N ASN A 466 0.09 1.91 21.90
CA ASN A 466 -0.65 2.37 20.72
C ASN A 466 -1.79 3.37 21.06
N GLU A 467 -2.13 3.55 22.35
CA GLU A 467 -3.19 4.41 22.88
C GLU A 467 -4.61 4.05 22.38
N ASP A 468 -4.93 2.75 22.34
CA ASP A 468 -6.29 2.26 22.02
C ASP A 468 -7.11 1.85 23.25
N ASP A 469 -6.62 2.16 24.45
CA ASP A 469 -7.21 1.86 25.76
C ASP A 469 -7.26 0.34 26.09
N VAL A 470 -6.48 -0.49 25.40
CA VAL A 470 -6.36 -1.94 25.67
C VAL A 470 -4.92 -2.40 25.50
N VAL A 471 -4.33 -3.03 26.54
CA VAL A 471 -2.99 -3.63 26.38
C VAL A 471 -3.09 -4.98 25.66
N ASP A 472 -2.63 -5.08 24.42
CA ASP A 472 -2.72 -6.32 23.64
C ASP A 472 -1.55 -6.58 22.67
N SER A 473 -1.78 -7.45 21.69
CA SER A 473 -0.80 -7.81 20.67
C SER A 473 -0.32 -6.66 19.79
N THR A 474 -1.08 -5.59 19.69
CA THR A 474 -0.72 -4.39 18.94
C THR A 474 0.31 -3.56 19.69
N ASP A 475 0.21 -3.43 21.02
CA ASP A 475 1.27 -2.83 21.86
C ASP A 475 2.54 -3.64 21.81
N LEU A 476 2.43 -4.96 21.89
CA LEU A 476 3.57 -5.85 21.70
C LEU A 476 4.21 -5.65 20.32
N GLY A 477 3.41 -5.36 19.30
CA GLY A 477 3.89 -4.97 17.97
C GLY A 477 4.70 -3.67 18.01
N VAL A 478 4.22 -2.64 18.71
CA VAL A 478 4.92 -1.36 18.89
C VAL A 478 6.24 -1.57 19.65
N MET A 479 6.23 -2.34 20.75
CA MET A 479 7.43 -2.70 21.50
C MET A 479 8.43 -3.47 20.62
N GLY A 480 7.94 -4.45 19.84
CA GLY A 480 8.78 -5.25 18.95
C GLY A 480 9.51 -4.43 17.88
N ILE A 481 8.90 -3.35 17.40
CA ILE A 481 9.55 -2.40 16.46
C ILE A 481 10.69 -1.64 17.13
N ASN A 482 10.62 -1.41 18.44
CA ASN A 482 11.61 -0.65 19.21
C ASN A 482 12.58 -1.54 20.00
N TRP A 483 12.49 -2.86 19.87
CA TRP A 483 13.30 -3.80 20.66
C TRP A 483 14.81 -3.56 20.52
N GLY A 484 15.51 -3.46 21.65
CA GLY A 484 16.95 -3.24 21.72
C GLY A 484 17.39 -1.80 21.49
N VAL A 485 16.47 -0.84 21.32
CA VAL A 485 16.80 0.58 21.41
C VAL A 485 17.33 0.88 22.82
N SER A 486 18.47 1.57 22.90
CA SER A 486 19.05 2.04 24.16
C SER A 486 19.78 3.38 23.99
N VAL A 487 19.83 4.22 25.04
CA VAL A 487 20.31 5.62 24.96
C VAL A 487 21.35 5.98 26.03
#